data_AF-A0A1B1M5G5-F1
#
_entry.id   AF-A0A1B1M5G5-F1
#
_cell.length_a   1.000
_cell.length_b   1.000
_cell.length_c   1.000
_cell.angle_alpha   90.00
_cell.angle_beta   90.00
_cell.angle_gamma   90.00
#
_symmetry.space_group_name_H-M   'P 1'
#
loop_
_entity.id
_entity.type
_entity.pdbx_description
1 polymer ?
#
loop_
_entity_poly.entity_id
_entity_poly.type
_entity_poly.pdbx_seq_one_letter_code
_entity_poly.pdbx_strand_id
1 'polypeptide(L)' 'MDEGTARAARERALARGVSVNRYIEELVMKDTGEAGQAFVEAAADFMKQYESVFTEEFGKESKEHEAR' A
#
# COMPACT_ATOMS: atom_id res chain seq x y z
N MET A 1 10.87 -2.35 -7.34
CA MET A 1 9.84 -2.26 -8.39
C MET A 1 10.32 -1.29 -9.43
N ASP A 2 10.09 -1.59 -10.71
CA ASP A 2 10.40 -0.65 -11.79
C ASP A 2 9.46 0.56 -11.68
N GLU A 3 9.96 1.79 -11.87
CA GLU A 3 9.15 3.02 -11.80
C GLU A 3 7.96 2.97 -12.76
N GLY A 4 8.09 2.22 -13.87
CA GLY A 4 7.02 1.96 -14.82
C GLY A 4 5.83 1.21 -14.21
N THR A 5 6.07 0.25 -13.32
CA THR A 5 5.02 -0.54 -12.68
C THR A 5 4.22 0.29 -11.69
N ALA A 6 4.89 1.12 -10.88
CA ALA A 6 4.22 1.99 -9.92
C ALA A 6 3.37 3.06 -10.62
N ARG A 7 3.86 3.60 -11.74
CA ARG A 7 3.11 4.55 -12.56
C ARG A 7 1.87 3.91 -13.19
N ALA A 8 2.01 2.71 -13.75
CA ALA A 8 0.87 1.99 -14.33
C ALA A 8 -0.20 1.67 -13.30
N ALA A 9 0.20 1.27 -12.08
CA ALA A 9 -0.74 1.06 -10.97
C ALA A 9 -1.50 2.35 -10.59
N ARG A 10 -0.79 3.48 -10.53
CA ARG A 10 -1.40 4.79 -10.26
C ARG A 10 -2.42 5.21 -11.32
N GLU A 11 -2.05 5.13 -12.60
CA GLU A 11 -2.93 5.51 -13.71
C GLU A 11 -4.20 4.63 -13.73
N ARG A 12 -4.06 3.33 -13.44
CA ARG A 12 -5.20 2.40 -13.37
C ARG A 12 -6.08 2.62 -12.14
N ALA A 13 -5.50 2.92 -10.99
CA ALA A 13 -6.24 3.23 -9.77
C ALA A 13 -7.07 4.51 -9.95
N LEU A 14 -6.46 5.56 -10.51
CA LEU A 14 -7.13 6.82 -10.85
C LEU A 14 -8.29 6.61 -11.83
N ALA A 15 -8.07 5.83 -12.90
CA ALA A 15 -9.13 5.51 -13.87
C ALA A 15 -10.32 4.75 -13.26
N ARG A 16 -10.10 4.05 -12.14
CA ARG A 16 -11.12 3.31 -11.40
C ARG A 16 -11.71 4.08 -10.21
N GLY A 17 -11.19 5.26 -9.90
CA GLY A 17 -11.60 6.04 -8.73
C GLY A 17 -11.25 5.37 -7.38
N VAL A 18 -10.27 4.47 -7.37
CA VAL A 18 -9.79 3.79 -6.14
C VAL A 18 -8.40 4.29 -5.77
N SER A 19 -8.03 4.16 -4.49
CA SER A 19 -6.65 4.43 -4.09
C SER A 19 -5.69 3.42 -4.71
N VAL A 20 -4.44 3.84 -4.89
CA VAL A 20 -3.38 2.97 -5.43
C VAL A 20 -3.18 1.75 -4.56
N ASN A 21 -3.25 1.90 -3.23
CA ASN A 21 -3.16 0.79 -2.28
C ASN A 21 -4.31 -0.20 -2.45
N ARG A 22 -5.55 0.29 -2.60
CA ARG A 22 -6.73 -0.55 -2.86
C ARG A 22 -6.60 -1.32 -4.17
N TYR A 23 -6.06 -0.67 -5.21
CA TYR A 23 -5.83 -1.32 -6.50
C TYR A 23 -4.74 -2.41 -6.43
N ILE A 24 -3.66 -2.18 -5.68
CA ILE A 24 -2.61 -3.18 -5.46
C ILE A 24 -3.17 -4.37 -4.67
N GLU A 25 -3.95 -4.11 -3.63
CA GLU A 25 -4.64 -5.15 -2.85
C GLU A 25 -5.51 -6.03 -3.76
N GLU A 26 -6.32 -5.44 -4.64
CA GLU A 26 -7.14 -6.19 -5.61
C GLU A 26 -6.31 -7.01 -6.59
N LEU A 27 -5.17 -6.48 -7.08
CA LEU A 27 -4.28 -7.21 -7.97
C LEU A 27 -3.67 -8.43 -7.29
N VAL A 28 -3.20 -8.26 -6.05
CA VAL A 28 -2.63 -9.34 -5.24
C VAL A 28 -3.69 -10.38 -4.90
N MET A 29 -4.91 -9.94 -4.56
CA MET A 29 -6.04 -10.84 -4.31
C MET A 29 -6.49 -11.61 -5.56
N LYS A 30 -6.42 -10.99 -6.74
CA LYS A 30 -6.79 -11.66 -8.00
C LYS A 30 -5.77 -12.72 -8.41
N ASP A 31 -4.52 -12.57 -8.00
CA ASP A 31 -3.41 -13.47 -8.29
C ASP A 31 -3.25 -14.57 -7.22
N THR A 32 -4.38 -15.02 -6.61
CA THR A 32 -4.51 -15.91 -5.43
C THR A 32 -3.98 -17.34 -5.64
N GLY A 33 -2.73 -17.48 -6.04
CA GLY A 33 -1.90 -18.67 -5.87
C GLY A 33 -0.88 -18.49 -4.73
N GLU A 34 0.13 -19.37 -4.64
CA GLU A 34 1.18 -19.30 -3.60
C GLU A 34 1.98 -17.98 -3.61
N ALA A 35 2.18 -17.37 -4.77
CA ALA A 35 2.92 -16.12 -4.90
C ALA A 35 2.19 -14.91 -4.28
N GLY A 36 0.87 -14.85 -4.43
CA GLY A 36 0.05 -13.79 -3.84
C GLY A 36 0.05 -13.84 -2.31
N GLN A 37 -0.06 -15.05 -1.75
CA GLN A 37 -0.04 -15.25 -0.29
C GLN A 37 1.33 -14.89 0.31
N ALA A 38 2.43 -15.36 -0.30
CA ALA A 38 3.78 -15.01 0.13
C ALA A 38 4.06 -13.50 0.06
N PHE A 39 3.50 -12.80 -0.94
CA PHE A 39 3.64 -11.35 -1.05
C PHE A 39 2.91 -10.60 0.08
N VAL A 40 1.69 -11.01 0.43
CA VAL A 40 0.93 -10.41 1.54
C VAL A 40 1.65 -10.64 2.87
N GLU A 41 2.18 -11.84 3.11
CA GLU A 41 2.95 -12.15 4.31
C GLU A 41 4.23 -11.28 4.40
N ALA A 42 4.98 -11.19 3.31
CA ALA A 42 6.17 -10.33 3.25
C ALA A 42 5.85 -8.84 3.43
N ALA A 43 4.73 -8.36 2.88
CA ALA A 43 4.28 -6.99 3.07
C ALA A 43 3.84 -6.72 4.52
N ALA A 44 3.16 -7.67 5.15
CA ALA A 44 2.76 -7.58 6.55
C ALA A 44 3.99 -7.52 7.48
N ASP A 45 5.02 -8.32 7.21
CA ASP A 45 6.27 -8.28 7.96
C ASP A 45 7.04 -6.98 7.73
N PHE A 46 7.05 -6.45 6.49
CA PHE A 46 7.61 -5.12 6.20
C PHE A 46 6.90 -4.02 7.00
N MET A 47 5.57 -4.02 7.05
CA MET A 47 4.79 -3.02 7.79
C MET A 47 5.07 -3.09 9.31
N LYS A 48 5.26 -4.28 9.88
CA LYS A 48 5.65 -4.45 11.30
C LYS A 48 7.06 -3.93 11.57
N GLN A 49 8.01 -4.21 10.69
CA GLN A 49 9.40 -3.77 10.88
C GLN A 49 9.56 -2.26 10.81
N TYR A 50 8.70 -1.59 10.05
CA TYR A 50 8.71 -0.14 9.89
C TYR A 50 7.64 0.57 10.74
N GLU A 51 6.90 -0.15 11.60
CA GLU A 51 5.81 0.42 12.39
C GLU A 51 6.27 1.60 13.26
N SER A 52 7.41 1.48 13.92
CA SER A 52 8.01 2.57 14.71
C SER A 52 8.37 3.77 13.85
N VAL A 53 8.96 3.53 12.68
CA VAL A 53 9.39 4.57 11.72
C VAL A 53 8.18 5.30 11.12
N PHE A 54 7.14 4.57 10.72
CA PHE A 54 5.89 5.18 10.23
C PHE A 54 5.15 5.94 11.33
N THR A 55 5.15 5.44 12.56
CA THR A 55 4.48 6.10 13.69
C THR A 55 5.18 7.41 14.07
N GLU A 56 6.51 7.47 13.99
CA GLU A 56 7.27 8.68 14.28
C GLU A 56 7.16 9.75 13.18
N GLU A 57 7.09 9.34 11.91
CA GLU A 57 7.02 10.24 10.74
C GLU A 57 5.57 10.65 10.37
N PHE A 58 4.60 9.73 10.37
CA PHE A 58 3.21 9.98 9.93
C PHE A 58 2.19 10.08 11.08
N GLY A 59 2.55 9.65 12.30
CA GLY A 59 1.66 9.74 13.47
C GLY A 59 1.43 11.18 13.95
N LYS A 60 2.27 12.14 13.52
CA LYS A 60 2.10 13.57 13.83
C LYS A 60 1.19 14.28 12.83
N GLU A 61 1.19 13.89 11.55
CA GLU A 61 0.31 14.49 10.52
C GLU A 61 -1.17 14.18 10.76
N SER A 62 -1.48 12.98 11.27
CA SER A 62 -2.88 12.56 11.49
C SER A 62 -3.55 13.31 12.65
N LYS A 63 -2.78 13.77 13.65
CA LYS A 63 -3.32 14.52 14.80
C LYS A 63 -3.50 16.02 14.54
N GLU A 64 -2.92 16.56 13.48
CA GLU A 64 -3.09 17.96 13.11
C GLU A 64 -4.32 18.19 12.20
N HIS A 65 -4.76 17.15 11.47
CA HIS A 65 -5.93 17.24 10.59
C HIS A 65 -7.29 17.08 11.30
N GLU A 66 -7.31 16.47 12.49
CA GLU A 66 -8.53 16.30 13.32
C GLU A 66 -8.78 17.52 14.25
N ALA A 67 -7.84 18.47 14.30
CA ALA A 67 -7.89 19.66 15.15
C ALA A 67 -8.25 20.96 14.41
N ARG A 68 -8.80 20.88 13.19
CA ARG A 68 -9.26 22.04 12.40
C ARG A 68 -10.77 22.02 12.15
#